data_AF-A0A2P9GK78-F1
#
_entry.id   AF-A0A2P9GK78-F1
#
_cell.length_a   1.000
_cell.length_b   1.000
_cell.length_c   1.000
_cell.angle_alpha   90.00
_cell.angle_beta   90.00
_cell.angle_gamma   90.00
#
_symmetry.space_group_name_H-M   'P 1'
#
loop_
_entity.id
_entity.type
_entity.pdbx_description
1 polymer ?
#
loop_
_entity_poly.entity_id
_entity_poly.type
_entity_poly.pdbx_seq_one_letter_code
_entity_poly.pdbx_strand_id
1 'polypeptide(L)'
;MKKMRKISANCIFLKIFIIVIIYCVLQCARHIENDKLSYLQGEINMGNKLTARSLASVYISEEGYKKIEMNSSDLEKKWKNICFEWRRDLNDICKQIFWEFKKVCIKNNVNVDIENDTWKTWRDQVQNRIIMKEEQDNQDYLKFKETQYTIIDIDRFIYEKRVSFKLFNDELLSEKDSFIECLLNNWLKYKEEHFDIKAVKELKEQCKKRKLKMGGKQMKNKKIMEI
;
A
#
# COMPACT_ATOMS: atom_id res chain seq x y z
N MET A 1 23.35 44.75 -17.63
CA MET A 1 24.07 43.62 -16.96
C MET A 1 23.28 42.87 -15.86
N LYS A 2 21.93 42.85 -15.86
CA LYS A 2 21.15 42.12 -14.81
C LYS A 2 20.69 40.69 -15.19
N LYS A 3 20.77 40.30 -16.47
CA LYS A 3 20.31 38.97 -16.93
C LYS A 3 21.28 37.83 -16.63
N MET A 4 22.58 38.07 -16.53
CA MET A 4 23.57 37.00 -16.30
C MET A 4 23.67 36.52 -14.84
N ARG A 5 23.28 37.32 -13.84
CA ARG A 5 23.34 36.92 -12.41
C ARG A 5 22.20 35.97 -11.97
N LYS A 6 21.07 35.93 -12.67
CA LYS A 6 19.93 35.05 -12.31
C LYS A 6 20.15 33.59 -12.72
N ILE A 7 20.90 33.37 -13.80
CA ILE A 7 21.21 32.03 -14.31
C ILE A 7 22.24 31.32 -13.40
N SER A 8 23.20 32.07 -12.83
CA SER A 8 24.19 31.49 -11.90
C SER A 8 23.57 31.05 -10.58
N ALA A 9 22.63 31.83 -10.01
CA ALA A 9 21.95 31.48 -8.76
C ALA A 9 21.08 30.22 -8.91
N ASN A 10 20.31 30.10 -10.01
CA ASN A 10 19.49 28.92 -10.27
C ASN A 10 20.35 27.66 -10.47
N CYS A 11 21.53 27.77 -11.10
CA CYS A 11 22.46 26.66 -11.22
C CYS A 11 23.08 26.25 -9.88
N ILE A 12 23.30 27.18 -8.94
CA ILE A 12 23.80 26.88 -7.60
C ILE A 12 22.72 26.15 -6.78
N PHE A 13 21.47 26.64 -6.83
CA PHE A 13 20.34 25.97 -6.16
C PHE A 13 20.07 24.57 -6.70
N LEU A 14 20.15 24.37 -8.02
CA LEU A 14 19.98 23.05 -8.63
C LEU A 14 21.09 22.07 -8.20
N LYS A 15 22.34 22.55 -8.10
CA LYS A 15 23.47 21.75 -7.63
C LYS A 15 23.32 21.36 -6.16
N ILE A 16 22.89 22.29 -5.30
CA ILE A 16 22.63 22.01 -3.87
C ILE A 16 21.48 21.00 -3.73
N PHE A 17 20.40 21.16 -4.51
CA PHE A 17 19.27 20.24 -4.48
C PHE A 17 19.65 18.82 -4.91
N ILE A 18 20.48 18.68 -5.95
CA ILE A 18 21.01 17.39 -6.40
C ILE A 18 21.92 16.77 -5.33
N ILE A 19 22.78 17.55 -4.66
CA ILE A 19 23.62 17.05 -3.57
C ILE A 19 22.78 16.56 -2.38
N VAL A 20 21.69 17.26 -2.04
CA VAL A 20 20.76 16.84 -0.97
C VAL A 20 20.03 15.55 -1.36
N ILE A 21 19.57 15.42 -2.60
CA ILE A 21 18.95 14.18 -3.09
C ILE A 21 19.94 13.02 -3.06
N ILE A 22 21.18 13.22 -3.53
CA ILE A 22 22.21 12.18 -3.50
C ILE A 22 22.56 11.80 -2.06
N TYR A 23 22.63 12.76 -1.13
CA TYR A 23 22.86 12.48 0.28
C TYR A 23 21.71 11.68 0.91
N CYS A 24 20.45 12.03 0.62
CA CYS A 24 19.29 11.26 1.07
C CYS A 24 19.26 9.84 0.48
N VAL A 25 19.58 9.69 -0.80
CA VAL A 25 19.66 8.38 -1.46
C VAL A 25 20.81 7.54 -0.88
N LEU A 26 21.97 8.14 -0.60
CA LEU A 26 23.11 7.47 0.03
C LEU A 26 22.82 7.06 1.48
N GLN A 27 22.08 7.88 2.25
CA GLN A 27 21.65 7.52 3.60
C GLN A 27 20.62 6.37 3.58
N CYS A 28 19.70 6.37 2.63
CA CYS A 28 18.77 5.24 2.42
C CYS A 28 19.50 3.97 1.94
N ALA A 29 20.52 4.10 1.09
CA ALA A 29 21.32 2.96 0.61
C ALA A 29 22.21 2.37 1.71
N ARG A 30 22.85 3.22 2.54
CA ARG A 30 23.70 2.78 3.65
C ARG A 30 22.90 2.07 4.76
N HIS A 31 21.61 2.39 4.89
CA HIS A 31 20.68 1.66 5.76
C HIS A 31 20.24 0.31 5.17
N ILE A 32 20.26 0.15 3.83
CA ILE A 32 19.94 -1.11 3.14
C ILE A 32 21.17 -2.05 3.10
N GLU A 33 22.37 -1.49 2.97
CA GLU A 33 23.61 -2.25 2.82
C GLU A 33 24.11 -2.85 4.15
N ASN A 34 23.85 -2.18 5.28
CA ASN A 34 24.20 -2.71 6.61
C ASN A 34 23.27 -3.83 7.11
N ASP A 35 22.07 -3.99 6.54
CA ASP A 35 21.07 -4.94 7.05
C ASP A 35 20.81 -6.19 6.18
N LYS A 36 21.37 -6.30 4.96
CA LYS A 36 20.90 -7.35 4.01
C LYS A 36 21.89 -8.10 3.12
N LEU A 37 23.21 -7.94 3.24
CA LEU A 37 24.09 -8.53 2.22
C LEU A 37 24.26 -10.07 2.28
N SER A 38 23.99 -10.74 3.40
CA SER A 38 24.18 -12.21 3.50
C SER A 38 22.92 -13.05 3.28
N TYR A 39 21.72 -12.46 3.26
CA TYR A 39 20.45 -13.21 3.16
C TYR A 39 19.87 -13.27 1.73
N LEU A 40 20.16 -12.27 0.89
CA LEU A 40 19.54 -12.14 -0.45
C LEU A 40 20.12 -13.08 -1.52
N GLN A 41 21.28 -13.70 -1.29
CA GLN A 41 21.90 -14.61 -2.25
C GLN A 41 21.22 -16.00 -2.28
N GLY A 42 20.43 -16.36 -1.27
CA GLY A 42 19.82 -17.70 -1.14
C GLY A 42 18.45 -17.88 -1.81
N GLU A 43 17.69 -16.80 -2.05
CA GLU A 43 16.27 -16.90 -2.44
C GLU A 43 16.01 -16.84 -3.96
N ILE A 44 17.02 -16.51 -4.78
CA ILE A 44 16.84 -16.38 -6.24
C ILE A 44 16.64 -17.76 -6.93
N ASN A 45 16.92 -18.88 -6.25
CA ASN A 45 16.82 -20.24 -6.83
C ASN A 45 15.50 -20.99 -6.57
N MET A 46 14.48 -20.40 -5.93
CA MET A 46 13.16 -21.05 -5.76
C MET A 46 12.06 -20.49 -6.70
N GLY A 47 12.45 -19.72 -7.71
CA GLY A 47 11.57 -19.37 -8.82
C GLY A 47 11.41 -20.55 -9.78
N ASN A 48 10.27 -21.22 -9.70
CA ASN A 48 9.64 -22.13 -10.69
C ASN A 48 9.43 -23.56 -10.18
N LYS A 49 8.26 -23.83 -9.61
CA LYS A 49 7.36 -24.93 -10.03
C LYS A 49 6.08 -24.93 -9.18
N LEU A 50 4.93 -24.79 -9.86
CA LEU A 50 3.72 -25.63 -9.76
C LEU A 50 3.29 -26.02 -8.32
N THR A 51 2.11 -25.71 -7.76
CA THR A 51 0.76 -25.84 -8.33
C THR A 51 -0.23 -25.36 -7.26
N ALA A 52 -0.82 -24.18 -7.40
CA ALA A 52 -1.77 -23.62 -6.42
C ALA A 52 -3.21 -24.19 -6.53
N ARG A 53 -3.38 -25.39 -7.08
CA ARG A 53 -4.71 -25.96 -7.40
C ARG A 53 -5.00 -27.38 -6.94
N SER A 54 -4.08 -28.09 -6.26
CA SER A 54 -4.34 -29.46 -5.76
C SER A 54 -4.42 -29.61 -4.24
N LEU A 55 -4.26 -28.55 -3.44
CA LEU A 55 -4.24 -28.66 -1.97
C LEU A 55 -5.62 -28.59 -1.30
N ALA A 56 -6.66 -28.16 -2.01
CA ALA A 56 -8.02 -28.04 -1.45
C ALA A 56 -8.75 -29.39 -1.30
N SER A 57 -8.33 -30.44 -2.02
CA SER A 57 -9.01 -31.75 -2.02
C SER A 57 -8.28 -32.86 -1.25
N VAL A 58 -7.15 -32.55 -0.60
CA VAL A 58 -6.39 -33.52 0.22
C VAL A 58 -6.64 -33.31 1.73
N TYR A 59 -7.24 -32.18 2.12
CA TYR A 59 -7.39 -31.82 3.53
C TYR A 59 -8.64 -32.40 4.22
N ILE A 60 -9.43 -33.21 3.51
CA ILE A 60 -10.58 -33.95 4.05
C ILE A 60 -10.40 -35.44 3.73
N SER A 61 -9.43 -36.07 4.38
CA SER A 61 -9.53 -37.50 4.66
C SER A 61 -9.15 -37.70 6.12
N GLU A 62 -10.14 -38.20 6.87
CA GLU A 62 -10.04 -38.62 8.25
C GLU A 62 -8.81 -39.52 8.47
N GLU A 63 -7.94 -39.15 9.41
CA GLU A 63 -7.21 -40.15 10.17
C GLU A 63 -6.78 -39.54 11.50
N GLY A 64 -7.18 -40.22 12.58
CA GLY A 64 -6.94 -39.80 13.95
C GLY A 64 -5.45 -39.79 14.27
N TYR A 65 -4.94 -38.65 14.71
CA TYR A 65 -3.58 -38.54 15.21
C TYR A 65 -3.54 -37.89 16.58
N LYS A 66 -2.79 -38.56 17.46
CA LYS A 66 -2.48 -38.22 18.85
C LYS A 66 -2.08 -36.75 19.00
N LYS A 67 -2.49 -36.13 20.12
CA LYS A 67 -1.92 -34.87 20.63
C LYS A 67 -0.40 -34.99 20.71
N ILE A 68 0.30 -34.43 19.73
CA ILE A 68 1.73 -34.17 19.81
C ILE A 68 1.84 -32.75 20.35
N GLU A 69 2.27 -32.60 21.61
CA GLU A 69 2.73 -31.30 22.13
C GLU A 69 3.89 -30.83 21.24
N MET A 70 3.69 -29.72 20.55
CA MET A 70 4.68 -29.13 19.66
C MET A 70 5.11 -27.75 20.16
N ASN A 71 6.40 -27.48 20.03
CA ASN A 71 7.11 -26.33 20.57
C ASN A 71 6.57 -25.00 20.04
N SER A 72 6.51 -23.97 20.89
CA SER A 72 6.12 -22.58 20.56
C SER A 72 6.89 -21.97 19.38
N SER A 73 8.03 -22.56 19.00
CA SER A 73 8.89 -22.19 17.88
C SER A 73 8.18 -22.18 16.52
N ASP A 74 7.29 -23.14 16.25
CA ASP A 74 6.64 -23.24 14.93
C ASP A 74 5.57 -22.16 14.71
N LEU A 75 4.80 -21.86 15.76
CA LEU A 75 3.85 -20.75 15.77
C LEU A 75 4.59 -19.41 15.57
N GLU A 76 5.68 -19.18 16.32
CA GLU A 76 6.49 -17.96 16.20
C GLU A 76 7.07 -17.78 14.79
N LYS A 77 7.55 -18.86 14.17
CA LYS A 77 8.10 -18.82 12.81
C LYS A 77 7.02 -18.49 11.78
N LYS A 78 5.86 -19.15 11.85
CA LYS A 78 4.73 -18.88 10.94
C LYS A 78 4.22 -17.45 11.11
N TRP A 79 4.11 -16.98 12.35
CA TRP A 79 3.72 -15.60 12.67
C TRP A 79 4.67 -14.57 12.06
N LYS A 80 5.98 -14.70 12.29
CA LYS A 80 6.99 -13.79 11.72
C LYS A 80 6.92 -13.75 10.19
N ASN A 81 6.76 -14.90 9.55
CA ASN A 81 6.66 -14.97 8.09
C ASN A 81 5.44 -14.21 7.56
N ILE A 82 4.25 -14.41 8.15
CA ILE A 82 3.07 -13.68 7.69
C ILE A 82 3.19 -12.17 7.93
N CYS A 83 3.73 -11.73 9.09
CA CYS A 83 3.96 -10.31 9.34
C CYS A 83 4.92 -9.68 8.31
N PHE A 84 5.92 -10.43 7.85
CA PHE A 84 6.83 -9.96 6.82
C PHE A 84 6.15 -9.84 5.45
N GLU A 85 5.38 -10.87 5.04
CA GLU A 85 4.57 -10.83 3.82
C GLU A 85 3.63 -9.61 3.82
N TRP A 86 2.96 -9.38 4.95
CA TRP A 86 2.03 -8.28 5.14
C TRP A 86 2.65 -6.91 4.93
N ARG A 87 3.80 -6.66 5.55
CA ARG A 87 4.53 -5.38 5.39
C ARG A 87 4.99 -5.17 3.96
N ARG A 88 5.43 -6.23 3.27
CA ARG A 88 5.79 -6.15 1.86
C ARG A 88 4.57 -5.78 1.01
N ASP A 89 3.46 -6.49 1.20
CA ASP A 89 2.24 -6.27 0.42
C ASP A 89 1.65 -4.87 0.65
N LEU A 90 1.65 -4.37 1.89
CA LEU A 90 1.26 -2.99 2.21
C LEU A 90 2.14 -1.96 1.53
N ASN A 91 3.46 -2.16 1.56
CA ASN A 91 4.40 -1.25 0.91
C ASN A 91 4.13 -1.17 -0.59
N ASP A 92 3.83 -2.29 -1.24
CA ASP A 92 3.54 -2.34 -2.66
C ASP A 92 2.20 -1.66 -3.00
N ILE A 93 1.17 -1.85 -2.18
CA ILE A 93 -0.12 -1.15 -2.30
C ILE A 93 0.07 0.36 -2.14
N CYS A 94 0.75 0.80 -1.08
CA CYS A 94 1.01 2.22 -0.82
C CYS A 94 1.80 2.87 -1.98
N LYS A 95 2.80 2.18 -2.52
CA LYS A 95 3.52 2.64 -3.72
C LYS A 95 2.62 2.74 -4.93
N GLN A 96 1.77 1.76 -5.18
CA GLN A 96 0.84 1.77 -6.30
C GLN A 96 -0.11 2.98 -6.22
N ILE A 97 -0.69 3.22 -5.04
CA ILE A 97 -1.58 4.36 -4.80
C ILE A 97 -0.82 5.68 -4.97
N PHE A 98 0.39 5.78 -4.43
CA PHE A 98 1.25 6.96 -4.58
C PHE A 98 1.50 7.30 -6.06
N TRP A 99 1.86 6.31 -6.88
CA TRP A 99 2.18 6.57 -8.29
C TRP A 99 0.95 6.98 -9.10
N GLU A 100 -0.22 6.38 -8.84
CA GLU A 100 -1.47 6.82 -9.46
C GLU A 100 -1.84 8.24 -9.02
N PHE A 101 -1.69 8.55 -7.73
CA PHE A 101 -1.85 9.91 -7.20
C PHE A 101 -0.94 10.91 -7.92
N LYS A 102 0.37 10.66 -7.96
CA LYS A 102 1.36 11.54 -8.61
C LYS A 102 1.04 11.75 -10.09
N LYS A 103 0.66 10.69 -10.80
CA LYS A 103 0.25 10.75 -12.20
C LYS A 103 -0.95 11.67 -12.41
N VAL A 104 -1.93 11.64 -11.50
CA VAL A 104 -3.08 12.55 -11.53
C VAL A 104 -2.68 13.99 -11.24
N CYS A 105 -1.80 14.21 -10.26
CA CYS A 105 -1.29 15.55 -9.92
C CYS A 105 -0.60 16.21 -11.12
N ILE A 106 0.34 15.49 -11.75
CA ILE A 106 1.07 15.95 -12.93
C ILE A 106 0.10 16.25 -14.08
N LYS A 107 -0.82 15.34 -14.37
CA LYS A 107 -1.79 15.50 -15.47
C LYS A 107 -2.67 16.75 -15.31
N ASN A 108 -3.02 17.12 -14.08
CA ASN A 108 -3.93 18.22 -13.79
C ASN A 108 -3.21 19.51 -13.35
N ASN A 109 -1.87 19.50 -13.41
CA ASN A 109 -1.00 20.57 -12.95
C ASN A 109 -1.39 21.05 -11.54
N VAL A 110 -1.59 20.11 -10.61
CA VAL A 110 -2.00 20.41 -9.23
C VAL A 110 -0.89 21.21 -8.54
N ASN A 111 -1.28 22.20 -7.74
CA ASN A 111 -0.33 22.94 -6.92
C ASN A 111 0.39 22.01 -5.93
N VAL A 112 1.71 22.21 -5.77
CA VAL A 112 2.58 21.34 -4.98
C VAL A 112 2.21 21.31 -3.50
N ASP A 113 1.73 22.42 -2.94
CA ASP A 113 1.33 22.50 -1.53
C ASP A 113 0.09 21.64 -1.29
N ILE A 114 -0.94 21.77 -2.14
CA ILE A 114 -2.17 20.96 -2.08
C ILE A 114 -1.85 19.48 -2.30
N GLU A 115 -0.96 19.17 -3.25
CA GLU A 115 -0.49 17.81 -3.47
C GLU A 115 0.15 17.23 -2.20
N ASN A 116 1.11 17.95 -1.61
CA ASN A 116 1.84 17.49 -0.44
C ASN A 116 0.92 17.32 0.76
N ASP A 117 0.04 18.28 1.02
CA ASP A 117 -0.90 18.22 2.14
C ASP A 117 -1.88 17.07 1.98
N THR A 118 -2.46 16.91 0.78
CA THR A 118 -3.42 15.82 0.51
C THR A 118 -2.76 14.46 0.67
N TRP A 119 -1.55 14.28 0.13
CA TRP A 119 -0.81 13.02 0.28
C TRP A 119 -0.43 12.74 1.74
N LYS A 120 0.05 13.76 2.45
CA LYS A 120 0.45 13.63 3.86
C LYS A 120 -0.75 13.22 4.72
N THR A 121 -1.87 13.92 4.61
CA THR A 121 -3.09 13.60 5.37
C THR A 121 -3.55 12.17 5.13
N TRP A 122 -3.61 11.74 3.86
CA TRP A 122 -4.02 10.37 3.54
C TRP A 122 -3.02 9.33 4.07
N ARG A 123 -1.71 9.57 3.89
CA ARG A 123 -0.67 8.67 4.38
C ARG A 123 -0.73 8.51 5.90
N ASP A 124 -0.90 9.60 6.64
CA ASP A 124 -0.96 9.58 8.09
C ASP A 124 -2.19 8.80 8.59
N GLN A 125 -3.34 8.96 7.92
CA GLN A 125 -4.54 8.17 8.21
C GLN A 125 -4.35 6.67 7.94
N VAL A 126 -3.76 6.31 6.79
CA VAL A 126 -3.46 4.92 6.46
C VAL A 126 -2.45 4.32 7.44
N GLN A 127 -1.40 5.06 7.80
CA GLN A 127 -0.40 4.61 8.76
C GLN A 127 -1.02 4.31 10.13
N ASN A 128 -1.91 5.18 10.62
CA ASN A 128 -2.61 4.94 11.88
C ASN A 128 -3.48 3.68 11.83
N ARG A 129 -4.19 3.44 10.72
CA ARG A 129 -4.99 2.22 10.53
C ARG A 129 -4.13 0.96 10.47
N ILE A 130 -2.98 1.02 9.80
CA ILE A 130 -2.01 -0.09 9.77
C ILE A 130 -1.53 -0.42 11.19
N ILE A 131 -1.12 0.58 11.97
CA ILE A 131 -0.68 0.39 13.35
C ILE A 131 -1.78 -0.24 14.20
N MET A 132 -3.02 0.26 14.10
CA MET A 132 -4.15 -0.32 14.83
C MET A 132 -4.40 -1.78 14.45
N LYS A 133 -4.29 -2.11 13.15
CA LYS A 133 -4.47 -3.48 12.65
C LYS A 133 -3.36 -4.41 13.12
N GLU A 134 -2.09 -3.98 13.02
CA GLU A 134 -0.94 -4.74 13.51
C GLU A 134 -1.03 -4.98 15.03
N GLU A 135 -1.43 -3.97 15.80
CA GLU A 135 -1.62 -4.10 17.25
C GLU A 135 -2.72 -5.10 17.58
N GLN A 136 -3.89 -4.99 16.95
CA GLN A 136 -5.00 -5.93 17.14
C GLN A 136 -4.57 -7.37 16.82
N ASP A 137 -3.89 -7.57 15.69
CA ASP A 137 -3.43 -8.90 15.27
C ASP A 137 -2.34 -9.45 16.20
N ASN A 138 -1.45 -8.60 16.72
CA ASN A 138 -0.47 -8.99 17.73
C ASN A 138 -1.14 -9.38 19.05
N GLN A 139 -2.17 -8.66 19.51
CA GLN A 139 -2.92 -9.01 20.72
C GLN A 139 -3.61 -10.37 20.57
N ASP A 140 -4.21 -10.65 19.42
CA ASP A 140 -4.82 -11.95 19.14
C ASP A 140 -3.77 -13.08 19.10
N TYR A 141 -2.59 -12.80 18.55
CA TYR A 141 -1.46 -13.72 18.57
C TYR A 141 -0.98 -14.03 19.99
N LEU A 142 -0.81 -13.01 20.85
CA LEU A 142 -0.40 -13.19 22.24
C LEU A 142 -1.41 -14.05 23.00
N LYS A 143 -2.70 -13.76 22.85
CA LYS A 143 -3.78 -14.56 23.45
C LYS A 143 -3.74 -16.01 22.96
N PHE A 144 -3.60 -16.23 21.65
CA PHE A 144 -3.52 -17.58 21.10
C PHE A 144 -2.30 -18.34 21.62
N LYS A 145 -1.14 -17.65 21.74
CA LYS A 145 0.10 -18.21 22.26
C LYS A 145 -0.01 -18.72 23.70
N GLU A 146 -0.85 -18.09 24.52
CA GLU A 146 -1.09 -18.47 25.92
C GLU A 146 -2.02 -19.69 26.07
N THR A 147 -2.71 -20.11 25.00
CA THR A 147 -3.59 -21.29 25.02
C THR A 147 -2.83 -22.59 24.72
N GLN A 148 -3.41 -23.72 25.12
CA GLN A 148 -2.99 -25.00 24.55
C GLN A 148 -3.57 -25.16 23.15
N TYR A 149 -2.71 -25.34 22.15
CA TYR A 149 -3.10 -25.47 20.74
C TYR A 149 -2.46 -26.71 20.10
N THR A 150 -3.12 -27.22 19.08
CA THR A 150 -2.58 -28.24 18.16
C THR A 150 -2.03 -27.59 16.89
N ILE A 151 -1.35 -28.36 16.04
CA ILE A 151 -0.88 -27.90 14.73
C ILE A 151 -2.04 -27.39 13.86
N ILE A 152 -3.18 -28.10 13.90
CA ILE A 152 -4.39 -27.73 13.14
C ILE A 152 -4.90 -26.36 13.61
N ASP A 153 -4.84 -26.08 14.91
CA ASP A 153 -5.24 -24.79 15.47
C ASP A 153 -4.29 -23.68 15.03
N ILE A 154 -2.97 -23.94 15.00
CA ILE A 154 -1.98 -22.98 14.47
C ILE A 154 -2.29 -22.66 13.00
N ASP A 155 -2.48 -23.69 12.17
CA ASP A 155 -2.74 -23.50 10.74
C ASP A 155 -4.03 -22.72 10.50
N ARG A 156 -5.07 -23.01 11.27
CA ARG A 156 -6.33 -22.27 11.24
C ARG A 156 -6.13 -20.80 11.63
N PHE A 157 -5.45 -20.56 12.76
CA PHE A 157 -5.16 -19.21 13.24
C PHE A 157 -4.39 -18.39 12.20
N ILE A 158 -3.32 -18.95 11.64
CA ILE A 158 -2.49 -18.30 10.61
C ILE A 158 -3.30 -18.02 9.35
N TYR A 159 -4.16 -18.95 8.93
CA TYR A 159 -5.04 -18.77 7.79
C TYR A 159 -6.04 -17.63 8.00
N GLU A 160 -6.74 -17.62 9.14
CA GLU A 160 -7.70 -16.57 9.50
C GLU A 160 -7.03 -15.19 9.50
N LYS A 161 -5.82 -15.10 10.04
CA LYS A 161 -5.03 -13.87 10.06
C LYS A 161 -4.64 -13.42 8.65
N ARG A 162 -4.20 -14.33 7.79
CA ARG A 162 -3.90 -14.03 6.39
C ARG A 162 -5.14 -13.51 5.64
N VAL A 163 -6.31 -14.12 5.85
CA VAL A 163 -7.56 -13.66 5.24
C VAL A 163 -7.97 -12.29 5.76
N SER A 164 -7.90 -12.07 7.07
CA SER A 164 -8.22 -10.78 7.70
C SER A 164 -7.35 -9.65 7.16
N PHE A 165 -6.04 -9.90 7.03
CA PHE A 165 -5.12 -8.90 6.50
C PHE A 165 -5.35 -8.62 5.00
N LYS A 166 -5.67 -9.66 4.22
CA LYS A 166 -6.03 -9.48 2.82
C LYS A 166 -7.27 -8.58 2.66
N LEU A 167 -8.29 -8.78 3.49
CA LEU A 167 -9.49 -7.92 3.47
C LEU A 167 -9.14 -6.45 3.77
N PHE A 168 -8.26 -6.22 4.75
CA PHE A 168 -7.75 -4.89 5.06
C PHE A 168 -7.02 -4.25 3.86
N ASN A 169 -6.18 -5.01 3.16
CA ASN A 169 -5.49 -4.56 1.95
C ASN A 169 -6.46 -4.21 0.81
N ASP A 170 -7.47 -5.07 0.60
CA ASP A 170 -8.49 -4.86 -0.43
C ASP A 170 -9.32 -3.60 -0.15
N GLU A 171 -9.62 -3.32 1.12
CA GLU A 171 -10.28 -2.08 1.56
C GLU A 171 -9.44 -0.84 1.23
N LEU A 172 -8.15 -0.82 1.59
CA LEU A 172 -7.23 0.28 1.26
C LEU A 172 -7.14 0.54 -0.25
N LEU A 173 -7.09 -0.53 -1.05
CA LEU A 173 -7.08 -0.41 -2.52
C LEU A 173 -8.40 0.16 -3.06
N SER A 174 -9.53 -0.19 -2.45
CA SER A 174 -10.85 0.31 -2.86
C SER A 174 -11.01 1.81 -2.63
N GLU A 175 -10.37 2.35 -1.59
CA GLU A 175 -10.43 3.77 -1.23
C GLU A 175 -9.61 4.68 -2.15
N LYS A 176 -8.67 4.11 -2.93
CA LYS A 176 -7.79 4.85 -3.84
C LYS A 176 -8.54 5.82 -4.76
N ASP A 177 -9.62 5.35 -5.38
CA ASP A 177 -10.36 6.17 -6.35
C ASP A 177 -11.07 7.35 -5.67
N SER A 178 -11.62 7.13 -4.47
CA SER A 178 -12.22 8.16 -3.62
C SER A 178 -11.18 9.18 -3.14
N PHE A 179 -10.00 8.73 -2.76
CA PHE A 179 -8.86 9.59 -2.40
C PHE A 179 -8.46 10.51 -3.58
N ILE A 180 -8.31 9.94 -4.78
CA ILE A 180 -8.00 10.70 -5.99
C ILE A 180 -9.12 11.70 -6.34
N GLU A 181 -10.38 11.33 -6.14
CA GLU A 181 -11.50 12.26 -6.35
C GLU A 181 -11.49 13.43 -5.35
N CYS A 182 -11.17 13.16 -4.09
CA CYS A 182 -11.01 14.18 -3.06
C CYS A 182 -9.94 15.21 -3.44
N LEU A 183 -8.75 14.76 -3.88
CA LEU A 183 -7.69 15.62 -4.39
C LEU A 183 -8.20 16.55 -5.50
N LEU A 184 -8.88 16.00 -6.50
CA LEU A 184 -9.35 16.78 -7.65
C LEU A 184 -10.41 17.81 -7.25
N ASN A 185 -11.28 17.46 -6.30
CA ASN A 185 -12.28 18.39 -5.79
C ASN A 185 -11.64 19.53 -4.98
N ASN A 186 -10.64 19.25 -4.14
CA ASN A 186 -9.89 20.27 -3.43
C ASN A 186 -9.14 21.19 -4.40
N TRP A 187 -8.53 20.61 -5.43
CA TRP A 187 -7.88 21.38 -6.48
C TRP A 187 -8.83 22.27 -7.28
N LEU A 188 -10.04 21.77 -7.59
CA LEU A 188 -11.08 22.55 -8.24
C LEU A 188 -11.50 23.75 -7.42
N LYS A 189 -11.80 23.54 -6.13
CA LYS A 189 -12.19 24.63 -5.22
C LYS A 189 -11.12 25.70 -5.14
N TYR A 190 -9.86 25.28 -4.94
CA TYR A 190 -8.74 26.21 -4.94
C TYR A 190 -8.64 26.99 -6.26
N LYS A 191 -8.86 26.33 -7.40
CA LYS A 191 -8.88 27.03 -8.69
C LYS A 191 -10.02 28.03 -8.81
N GLU A 192 -11.21 27.70 -8.32
CA GLU A 192 -12.37 28.59 -8.31
C GLU A 192 -12.13 29.82 -7.43
N GLU A 193 -11.45 29.64 -6.29
CA GLU A 193 -11.16 30.70 -5.33
C GLU A 193 -9.99 31.61 -5.76
N HIS A 194 -9.02 31.07 -6.52
CA HIS A 194 -7.76 31.76 -6.80
C HIS A 194 -7.49 32.05 -8.30
N PHE A 195 -8.27 31.53 -9.25
CA PHE A 195 -8.05 31.73 -10.68
C PHE A 195 -9.32 32.10 -11.46
N ASP A 196 -9.15 32.91 -12.50
CA ASP A 196 -10.23 33.37 -13.36
C ASP A 196 -10.82 32.24 -14.25
N ILE A 197 -12.12 32.36 -14.58
CA ILE A 197 -13.15 31.31 -14.82
C ILE A 197 -12.81 30.20 -15.85
N LYS A 198 -11.78 30.36 -16.69
CA LYS A 198 -11.53 29.50 -17.87
C LYS A 198 -10.91 28.15 -17.52
N ALA A 199 -9.98 28.09 -16.57
CA ALA A 199 -9.31 26.83 -16.15
C ALA A 199 -10.24 25.91 -15.32
N VAL A 200 -11.27 26.49 -14.69
CA VAL A 200 -12.30 25.78 -13.92
C VAL A 200 -13.20 24.93 -14.83
N LYS A 201 -13.53 25.43 -16.04
CA LYS A 201 -14.42 24.74 -16.99
C LYS A 201 -13.87 23.40 -17.48
N GLU A 202 -12.61 23.34 -17.92
CA GLU A 202 -12.01 22.10 -18.44
C GLU A 202 -11.94 20.98 -17.38
N LEU A 203 -11.71 21.36 -16.14
CA LEU A 203 -11.51 20.41 -15.04
C LEU A 203 -12.85 19.91 -14.48
N LYS A 204 -13.90 20.76 -14.46
CA LYS A 204 -15.30 20.32 -14.26
C LYS A 204 -15.74 19.27 -15.29
N GLU A 205 -15.33 19.45 -16.54
CA GLU A 205 -15.68 18.55 -17.63
C GLU A 205 -14.95 17.21 -17.54
N GLN A 206 -13.69 17.19 -17.07
CA GLN A 206 -12.98 15.95 -16.75
C GLN A 206 -13.57 15.21 -15.54
N CYS A 207 -13.95 15.93 -14.47
CA CYS A 207 -14.63 15.34 -13.31
C CYS A 207 -15.98 14.70 -13.69
N LYS A 208 -16.80 15.37 -14.52
CA LYS A 208 -18.04 14.79 -15.05
C LYS A 208 -17.80 13.51 -15.84
N LYS A 209 -16.78 13.48 -16.72
CA LYS A 209 -16.43 12.29 -17.51
C LYS A 209 -15.99 11.11 -16.65
N ARG A 210 -15.30 11.35 -15.51
CA ARG A 210 -14.96 10.28 -14.55
C ARG A 210 -16.18 9.77 -13.79
N LYS A 211 -17.07 10.66 -13.30
CA LYS A 211 -18.32 10.26 -12.63
C LYS A 211 -19.21 9.40 -13.52
N LEU A 212 -19.35 9.74 -14.81
CA LEU A 212 -20.10 8.92 -15.78
C LEU A 212 -19.47 7.54 -16.01
N LYS A 213 -18.13 7.43 -16.01
CA LYS A 213 -17.44 6.13 -16.10
C LYS A 213 -17.61 5.27 -14.83
N MET A 214 -17.72 5.88 -13.65
CA MET A 214 -17.98 5.18 -12.40
C MET A 214 -19.44 4.73 -12.28
N GLY A 215 -20.41 5.59 -12.63
CA GLY A 215 -21.82 5.22 -12.69
C GLY A 215 -22.10 4.07 -13.67
N GLY A 216 -21.42 4.08 -14.83
CA GLY A 216 -21.48 2.97 -15.79
C GLY A 216 -20.85 1.66 -15.30
N LYS A 217 -19.80 1.72 -14.46
CA LYS A 217 -19.20 0.54 -13.81
C LYS A 217 -20.08 0.00 -12.68
N GLN A 218 -20.66 0.88 -11.86
CA GLN A 218 -21.61 0.48 -10.80
C GLN A 218 -22.88 -0.15 -11.39
N MET A 219 -23.44 0.39 -12.47
CA MET A 219 -24.59 -0.23 -13.16
C MET A 219 -24.25 -1.60 -13.78
N LYS A 220 -23.04 -1.79 -14.32
CA LYS A 220 -22.60 -3.09 -14.83
C LYS A 220 -22.45 -4.14 -13.73
N ASN A 221 -21.88 -3.77 -12.58
CA ASN A 221 -21.75 -4.69 -11.45
C ASN A 221 -23.11 -5.02 -10.82
N LYS A 222 -24.06 -4.08 -10.79
CA LYS A 222 -25.43 -4.34 -10.32
C LYS A 222 -26.19 -5.31 -11.24
N LYS A 223 -26.03 -5.14 -12.56
CA LYS A 223 -26.66 -6.03 -13.57
C LYS A 223 -26.07 -7.44 -13.61
N ILE A 224 -24.85 -7.64 -13.09
CA ILE A 224 -24.22 -8.97 -12.96
C ILE A 224 -24.67 -9.67 -11.67
N MET A 225 -25.07 -8.94 -10.63
CA MET A 225 -25.61 -9.55 -9.38
C MET A 225 -27.11 -9.90 -9.45
N GLU A 226 -27.84 -9.43 -10.48
CA GLU A 226 -29.26 -9.72 -10.71
C GLU A 226 -29.49 -10.88 -11.72
N ILE A 227 -28.44 -11.58 -12.14
CA ILE A 227 -28.47 -12.81 -12.97
C ILE A 227 -27.96 -13.97 -12.11
#